data_AF-A0A7C2UEF6-F1
#
_entry.id   AF-A0A7C2UEF6-F1
#
_cell.length_a   1.000
_cell.length_b   1.000
_cell.length_c   1.000
_cell.angle_alpha   90.00
_cell.angle_beta   90.00
_cell.angle_gamma   90.00
#
_symmetry.space_group_name_H-M   'P 1'
#
loop_
_entity.id
_entity.type
_entity.pdbx_description
1 polymer ?
#
loop_
_entity_poly.entity_id
_entity_poly.type
_entity_poly.pdbx_seq_one_letter_code
_entity_poly.pdbx_strand_id
1 'polypeptide(L)'
;YVEPPPDPDAFIDDGDEVDVDGVKLKVIHTPGHTPGSCSFYTEGMLFSGDTLFRGSIGRTDLPGGDYDQEMRSIIEKLLVLPDETVVLPGHMEETRIGIEKATNPFVLMELRRRQQG
;
A
#
# COMPACT_ATOMS: atom_id res chain seq x y z
N TYR A 1 21.90 -20.77 10.51
CA TYR A 1 22.17 -19.36 10.84
C TYR A 1 22.13 -18.60 9.55
N VAL A 2 21.23 -17.62 9.44
CA VAL A 2 21.17 -16.69 8.31
C VAL A 2 21.86 -15.42 8.81
N GLU A 3 22.86 -14.92 8.09
CA GLU A 3 23.46 -13.64 8.44
C GLU A 3 22.39 -12.54 8.37
N PRO A 4 22.39 -11.59 9.32
CA PRO A 4 21.47 -10.47 9.24
C PRO A 4 21.74 -9.69 7.94
N PRO A 5 20.71 -9.09 7.34
CA PRO A 5 20.92 -8.18 6.22
C PRO A 5 21.81 -7.01 6.66
N PRO A 6 22.57 -6.42 5.72
CA PRO A 6 23.31 -5.20 6.01
C PRO A 6 22.35 -4.07 6.40
N ASP A 7 22.86 -3.10 7.14
CA ASP A 7 22.12 -1.86 7.40
C ASP A 7 21.83 -1.14 6.07
N PRO A 8 20.67 -0.48 5.94
CA PRO A 8 20.38 0.32 4.76
C PRO A 8 21.31 1.54 4.68
N ASP A 9 21.69 1.94 3.47
CA ASP A 9 22.52 3.14 3.26
C ASP A 9 21.77 4.44 3.59
N ALA A 10 20.43 4.43 3.49
CA ALA A 10 19.57 5.56 3.77
C ALA A 10 18.16 5.10 4.19
N PHE A 11 17.44 6.00 4.88
CA PHE A 11 16.02 5.86 5.17
C PHE A 11 15.20 6.72 4.20
N ILE A 12 13.93 6.37 4.04
CA ILE A 12 12.97 7.09 3.21
C ILE A 12 11.76 7.48 4.06
N ASP A 13 11.20 8.65 3.77
CA ASP A 13 10.00 9.18 4.40
C ASP A 13 8.83 9.30 3.40
N ASP A 14 7.62 9.54 3.92
CA ASP A 14 6.44 9.79 3.09
C ASP A 14 6.65 11.01 2.18
N GLY A 15 6.41 10.83 0.88
CA GLY A 15 6.55 11.89 -0.11
C GLY A 15 7.94 12.05 -0.70
N ASP A 16 8.94 11.29 -0.24
CA ASP A 16 10.24 11.22 -0.87
C ASP A 16 10.15 10.68 -2.31
N GLU A 17 11.21 10.92 -3.08
CA GLU A 17 11.39 10.36 -4.41
C GLU A 17 12.70 9.55 -4.44
N VAL A 18 12.59 8.28 -4.83
CA VAL A 18 13.74 7.40 -5.04
C VAL A 18 13.96 7.26 -6.54
N ASP A 19 15.17 7.57 -7.00
CA ASP A 19 15.57 7.38 -8.40
C ASP A 19 16.22 6.00 -8.56
N VAL A 20 15.67 5.20 -9.47
CA VAL A 20 16.23 3.91 -9.86
C VAL A 20 16.50 3.94 -11.36
N ASP A 21 17.74 4.26 -11.74
CA ASP A 21 18.21 4.32 -13.14
C ASP A 21 17.32 5.21 -14.03
N GLY A 22 16.91 6.38 -13.50
CA GLY A 22 16.04 7.35 -14.16
C GLY A 22 14.55 7.13 -13.92
N VAL A 23 14.15 6.03 -13.28
CA VAL A 23 12.77 5.80 -12.85
C VAL A 23 12.54 6.44 -11.49
N LYS A 24 11.72 7.48 -11.46
CA LYS A 24 11.33 8.18 -10.23
C LYS A 24 10.19 7.45 -9.55
N LEU A 25 10.44 6.94 -8.35
CA LEU A 25 9.48 6.27 -7.49
C LEU A 25 9.10 7.22 -6.36
N LYS A 26 7.84 7.67 -6.35
CA LYS A 26 7.30 8.41 -5.21
C LYS A 26 7.01 7.45 -4.06
N VAL A 27 7.58 7.72 -2.89
CA VAL A 27 7.32 6.98 -1.66
C VAL A 27 5.98 7.42 -1.07
N ILE A 28 5.16 6.43 -0.72
CA ILE A 28 3.89 6.62 -0.03
C ILE A 28 3.94 5.73 1.21
N HIS A 29 4.10 6.31 2.39
CA HIS A 29 4.08 5.57 3.65
C HIS A 29 2.67 5.02 3.90
N THR A 30 2.52 3.71 3.93
CA THR A 30 1.23 3.02 4.06
C THR A 30 1.23 2.05 5.24
N PRO A 31 1.38 2.54 6.47
CA PRO A 31 1.44 1.70 7.65
C PRO A 31 0.09 1.01 7.91
N GLY A 32 0.16 -0.13 8.59
CA GLY A 32 -1.01 -0.94 8.93
C GLY A 32 -0.69 -2.42 8.98
N HIS A 33 -0.25 -3.02 7.88
CA HIS A 33 0.31 -4.38 7.87
C HIS A 33 1.56 -4.46 8.77
N THR A 34 2.43 -3.45 8.63
CA THR A 34 3.54 -3.18 9.56
C THR A 34 3.65 -1.66 9.79
N PRO A 35 4.35 -1.21 10.84
CA PRO A 35 4.58 0.22 11.07
C PRO A 35 5.42 0.90 9.97
N GLY A 36 6.28 0.13 9.30
CA GLY A 36 7.20 0.61 8.25
C GLY A 36 6.74 0.31 6.83
N SER A 37 5.52 -0.18 6.63
CA SER A 37 5.01 -0.49 5.29
C SER A 37 4.96 0.77 4.42
N CYS A 38 5.50 0.67 3.20
CA CYS A 38 5.48 1.73 2.19
C CYS A 38 5.04 1.16 0.84
N SER A 39 4.35 1.99 0.08
CA SER A 39 4.05 1.77 -1.34
C SER A 39 4.88 2.72 -2.21
N PHE A 40 5.15 2.34 -3.46
CA PHE A 40 5.90 3.15 -4.41
C PHE A 40 5.06 3.40 -5.66
N TYR A 41 4.96 4.65 -6.07
CA TYR A 41 4.16 5.06 -7.22
C TYR A 41 5.02 5.67 -8.32
N THR A 42 4.82 5.23 -9.56
CA THR A 42 5.49 5.79 -10.74
C THR A 42 4.63 5.55 -11.98
N GLU A 43 4.51 6.55 -12.85
CA GLU A 43 3.91 6.41 -14.20
C GLU A 43 2.59 5.61 -14.28
N GLY A 44 1.69 5.76 -13.30
CA GLY A 44 0.41 5.03 -13.28
C GLY A 44 0.51 3.57 -12.79
N MET A 45 1.64 3.18 -12.21
CA MET A 45 1.88 1.91 -11.54
C MET A 45 2.10 2.16 -10.05
N LEU A 46 1.50 1.31 -9.21
CA LEU A 46 1.64 1.31 -7.76
C LEU A 46 2.18 -0.04 -7.30
N PHE A 47 3.40 -0.06 -6.77
CA PHE A 47 3.91 -1.18 -6.01
C PHE A 47 3.38 -1.06 -4.58
N SER A 48 2.33 -1.81 -4.25
CA SER A 48 1.60 -1.65 -2.97
C SER A 48 2.16 -2.48 -1.81
N GLY A 49 3.17 -3.32 -2.07
CA GLY A 49 3.68 -4.26 -1.08
C GLY A 49 2.55 -5.12 -0.50
N ASP A 50 2.55 -5.26 0.83
CA ASP A 50 1.50 -5.98 1.56
C ASP A 50 0.41 -5.06 2.12
N THR A 51 0.19 -3.89 1.51
CA THR A 51 -0.91 -2.98 1.90
C THR A 51 -2.21 -3.37 1.15
N LEU A 52 -2.24 -3.19 -0.18
CA LEU A 52 -3.42 -3.46 -1.01
C LEU A 52 -3.19 -4.63 -1.97
N PHE A 53 -4.10 -5.61 -1.95
CA PHE A 53 -4.11 -6.78 -2.83
C PHE A 53 -5.35 -6.81 -3.71
N ARG A 54 -5.35 -7.71 -4.71
CA ARG A 54 -6.54 -8.00 -5.51
C ARG A 54 -7.64 -8.64 -4.68
N GLY A 55 -8.69 -7.88 -4.40
CA GLY A 55 -9.83 -8.31 -3.59
C GLY A 55 -9.51 -8.60 -2.12
N SER A 56 -8.36 -8.15 -1.62
CA SER A 56 -7.90 -8.38 -0.25
C SER A 56 -6.97 -7.26 0.25
N ILE A 57 -6.44 -7.40 1.46
CA ILE A 57 -5.48 -6.48 2.09
C ILE A 57 -4.43 -7.29 2.87
N GLY A 58 -3.33 -6.65 3.28
CA GLY A 58 -2.39 -7.24 4.22
C GLY A 58 -3.03 -7.67 5.54
N ARG A 59 -2.46 -8.70 6.17
CA ARG A 59 -2.88 -9.10 7.51
C ARG A 59 -2.44 -8.05 8.54
N THR A 60 -3.24 -7.79 9.56
CA THR A 60 -2.96 -6.74 10.56
C THR A 60 -2.97 -7.28 12.00
N ASP A 61 -2.99 -8.60 12.16
CA ASP A 61 -3.11 -9.30 13.44
C ASP A 61 -1.76 -9.72 14.06
N LEU A 62 -0.64 -9.41 13.39
CA LEU A 62 0.72 -9.67 13.90
C LEU A 62 1.25 -8.48 14.71
N PRO A 63 2.33 -8.65 15.51
CA PRO A 63 2.93 -7.56 16.25
C PRO A 63 3.26 -6.34 15.37
N GLY A 64 2.75 -5.17 15.74
CA GLY A 64 2.89 -3.93 14.99
C GLY A 64 1.82 -3.72 13.90
N GLY A 65 0.95 -4.70 13.67
CA GLY A 65 -0.19 -4.57 12.77
C GLY A 65 -1.35 -3.76 13.37
N ASP A 66 -2.04 -2.99 12.54
CA ASP A 66 -3.20 -2.16 12.89
C ASP A 66 -4.17 -2.07 11.71
N TYR A 67 -5.37 -2.63 11.87
CA TYR A 67 -6.42 -2.64 10.83
C TYR A 67 -6.95 -1.25 10.49
N ASP A 68 -7.18 -0.40 11.49
CA ASP A 68 -7.74 0.93 11.25
C ASP A 68 -6.70 1.83 10.58
N GLN A 69 -5.42 1.63 10.89
CA GLN A 69 -4.32 2.29 10.20
C GLN A 69 -4.16 1.81 8.75
N GLU A 70 -4.21 0.49 8.52
CA GLU A 70 -4.16 -0.11 7.18
C GLU A 70 -5.25 0.44 6.27
N MET A 71 -6.50 0.43 6.75
CA MET A 71 -7.62 0.95 5.99
C MET A 71 -7.54 2.45 5.74
N ARG A 72 -6.93 3.21 6.67
CA ARG A 72 -6.66 4.65 6.48
C ARG A 72 -5.63 4.87 5.38
N SER A 73 -4.53 4.13 5.42
CA SER A 73 -3.50 4.14 4.36
C SER A 73 -4.09 3.82 2.99
N ILE A 74 -4.89 2.76 2.89
CA ILE A 74 -5.54 2.39 1.63
C ILE A 74 -6.45 3.52 1.13
N ILE A 75 -7.39 3.98 1.96
CA ILE A 75 -8.43 4.93 1.49
C ILE A 75 -7.85 6.31 1.20
N GLU A 76 -7.01 6.84 2.08
CA GLU A 76 -6.60 8.24 2.03
C GLU A 76 -5.35 8.44 1.16
N LYS A 77 -4.54 7.39 0.95
CA LYS A 77 -3.31 7.50 0.16
C LYS A 77 -3.33 6.71 -1.15
N LEU A 78 -3.92 5.52 -1.18
CA LEU A 78 -3.92 4.68 -2.39
C LEU A 78 -5.15 4.90 -3.27
N LEU A 79 -6.35 4.90 -2.68
CA LEU A 79 -7.59 5.07 -3.44
C LEU A 79 -7.79 6.51 -3.95
N VAL A 80 -6.94 7.46 -3.58
CA VAL A 80 -6.96 8.80 -4.21
C VAL A 80 -6.24 8.84 -5.56
N LEU A 81 -5.51 7.77 -5.91
CA LEU A 81 -4.87 7.64 -7.22
C LEU A 81 -5.89 7.43 -8.34
N PRO A 82 -5.51 7.71 -9.61
CA PRO A 82 -6.38 7.47 -10.77
C PRO A 82 -6.85 6.02 -10.86
N ASP A 83 -8.08 5.79 -11.32
CA ASP A 83 -8.72 4.46 -11.34
C ASP A 83 -7.99 3.47 -12.25
N GLU A 84 -7.36 3.96 -13.31
CA GLU A 84 -6.55 3.21 -14.25
C GLU A 84 -5.20 2.78 -13.67
N THR A 85 -4.79 3.28 -12.50
CA THR A 85 -3.52 2.93 -11.87
C THR A 85 -3.42 1.42 -11.68
N VAL A 86 -2.39 0.80 -12.25
CA VAL A 86 -2.10 -0.63 -12.11
C VAL A 86 -1.49 -0.85 -10.73
N VAL A 87 -2.07 -1.78 -9.96
CA VAL A 87 -1.57 -2.16 -8.63
C VAL A 87 -0.79 -3.46 -8.77
N LEU A 88 0.48 -3.43 -8.41
CA LEU A 88 1.44 -4.52 -8.39
C LEU A 88 1.71 -4.92 -6.94
N PRO A 89 0.91 -5.82 -6.36
CA PRO A 89 1.04 -6.20 -4.96
C PRO A 89 2.25 -7.09 -4.68
N GLY A 90 2.66 -7.18 -3.40
CA GLY A 90 3.69 -8.13 -2.95
C GLY A 90 3.25 -9.59 -3.09
N HIS A 91 1.93 -9.83 -3.10
CA HIS A 91 1.30 -11.15 -3.24
C HIS A 91 0.04 -11.06 -4.11
N MET A 92 -0.41 -12.19 -4.64
CA MET A 92 -1.56 -12.30 -5.58
C MET A 92 -1.26 -11.73 -6.97
N GLU A 93 -2.28 -11.74 -7.84
CA GLU A 93 -2.21 -11.14 -9.18
C GLU A 93 -2.38 -9.62 -9.14
N GLU A 94 -1.91 -8.93 -10.18
CA GLU A 94 -2.13 -7.50 -10.37
C GLU A 94 -3.62 -7.14 -10.45
N THR A 95 -3.93 -5.88 -10.13
CA THR A 95 -5.28 -5.30 -10.19
C THR A 95 -5.20 -3.81 -10.57
N ARG A 96 -6.29 -3.06 -10.40
CA ARG A 96 -6.34 -1.61 -10.59
C ARG A 96 -7.05 -0.92 -9.44
N ILE A 97 -6.68 0.33 -9.17
CA ILE A 97 -7.32 1.14 -8.13
C ILE A 97 -8.83 1.22 -8.31
N GLY A 98 -9.32 1.44 -9.54
CA GLY A 98 -10.75 1.49 -9.82
C GLY A 98 -11.48 0.17 -9.55
N ILE A 99 -10.82 -0.97 -9.80
CA ILE A 99 -11.38 -2.30 -9.49
C ILE A 99 -11.48 -2.46 -7.99
N GLU A 100 -10.41 -2.19 -7.24
CA GLU A 100 -10.42 -2.37 -5.79
C GLU A 100 -11.39 -1.43 -5.07
N LYS A 101 -11.55 -0.18 -5.54
CA LYS A 101 -12.61 0.72 -5.06
C LYS A 101 -14.01 0.11 -5.18
N ALA A 102 -14.27 -0.55 -6.30
CA ALA A 102 -15.59 -1.05 -6.65
C ALA A 102 -15.89 -2.44 -6.08
N THR A 103 -14.87 -3.28 -5.88
CA THR A 103 -15.08 -4.71 -5.59
C THR A 103 -14.38 -5.24 -4.35
N ASN A 104 -13.37 -4.54 -3.81
CA ASN A 104 -12.63 -5.07 -2.65
C ASN A 104 -13.55 -5.09 -1.41
N PRO A 105 -13.82 -6.26 -0.81
CA PRO A 105 -14.80 -6.38 0.27
C PRO A 105 -14.39 -5.59 1.52
N PHE A 106 -13.09 -5.47 1.81
CA PHE A 106 -12.57 -4.71 2.96
C PHE A 106 -12.78 -3.21 2.75
N VAL A 107 -12.44 -2.71 1.55
CA VAL A 107 -12.67 -1.32 1.16
C VAL A 107 -14.16 -0.96 1.21
N LEU A 108 -15.01 -1.79 0.61
CA LEU A 108 -16.45 -1.54 0.60
C LEU A 108 -17.07 -1.58 2.00
N MET A 109 -16.56 -2.43 2.89
CA MET A 109 -17.00 -2.49 4.28
C MET A 109 -16.58 -1.22 5.02
N GLU A 110 -15.34 -0.79 4.85
CA GLU A 110 -14.80 0.41 5.50
C GLU A 110 -15.50 1.69 5.04
N LEU A 111 -15.72 1.85 3.74
CA LEU A 111 -16.45 3.01 3.20
C LEU A 111 -17.87 3.07 3.77
N ARG A 112 -18.53 1.92 3.94
CA ARG A 112 -19.84 1.84 4.61
C ARG A 112 -19.77 2.18 6.09
N ARG A 113 -18.70 1.78 6.79
CA ARG A 113 -18.45 2.12 8.20
C ARG A 113 -18.30 3.64 8.38
N ARG A 114 -17.54 4.30 7.51
CA ARG A 114 -17.30 5.76 7.55
C ARG A 114 -18.51 6.62 7.20
N GLN A 115 -19.48 6.09 6.45
CA GLN A 115 -20.73 6.81 6.13
C GLN A 115 -21.77 6.81 7.25
N GLN A 116 -21.57 5.98 8.29
CA GLN A 116 -22.52 5.80 9.40
C GLN A 116 -22.07 6.46 10.71
N GLY A 117 -20.85 7.00 10.76
CA GLY A 117 -20.31 7.78 11.87
C GLY A 117 -20.31 9.27 11.55
#